data_AF-A0A709JVD9-F1
#
_entry.id   AF-A0A709JVD9-F1
#
_cell.length_a   1.000
_cell.length_b   1.000
_cell.length_c   1.000
_cell.angle_alpha   90.00
_cell.angle_beta   90.00
_cell.angle_gamma   90.00
#
_symmetry.space_group_name_H-M   'P 1'
#
loop_
_entity.id
_entity.type
_entity.pdbx_description
1 polymer ?
#
loop_
_entity_poly.entity_id
_entity_poly.type
_entity_poly.pdbx_seq_one_letter_code
_entity_poly.pdbx_strand_id
1 'polypeptide(L)'
;MKGTVFAVALNHRSQLDAWREAFSQPPYNAPPKTAVWFIKPRNTVIRHGEPIPYPQGEKVLSGATVALIVGKTASRIRPEAAADYIAGYALANEVSLPEESFYRPAIKAKCRDGFCPLGEMAPLSDVDNLTIITEINGREADHWNTADLQRSAAQLLSALSEFATLNPGDAILLGTPQNRVALRPGDRVRILAKGLPALENPVVAEDEFARHQTFTWPLSATGTLFALGLNYADHASELAFTPPKEPLVFIKAPNTFTEHHQTSVRPNNVEYMHYEAELVVVIGKTARKVSEAEAMEYVAGYTVCNDYAIRDYLENYYRPNLRVKSRDGLTPIGPW
;
A
#
# COMPACT_ATOMS: atom_id res chain seq x y z
N MET A 1 1.82 -14.93 -5.58
CA MET A 1 2.13 -13.81 -6.51
C MET A 1 3.39 -13.10 -6.02
N LYS A 2 4.09 -12.37 -6.90
CA LYS A 2 5.45 -11.86 -6.66
C LYS A 2 5.64 -10.34 -6.92
N GLY A 3 4.59 -9.65 -7.36
CA GLY A 3 4.64 -8.22 -7.70
C GLY A 3 4.35 -7.28 -6.53
N THR A 4 4.29 -5.99 -6.84
CA THR A 4 3.90 -4.93 -5.91
C THR A 4 2.41 -5.04 -5.60
N VAL A 5 2.05 -4.94 -4.32
CA VAL A 5 0.65 -4.91 -3.88
C VAL A 5 0.25 -3.45 -3.62
N PHE A 6 -0.44 -2.87 -4.58
CA PHE A 6 -1.12 -1.59 -4.43
C PHE A 6 -2.49 -1.81 -3.79
N ALA A 7 -3.03 -0.74 -3.20
CA ALA A 7 -4.36 -0.77 -2.61
C ALA A 7 -4.99 0.61 -2.64
N VAL A 8 -6.31 0.66 -2.73
CA VAL A 8 -7.08 1.90 -2.66
C VAL A 8 -7.80 2.01 -1.31
N ALA A 9 -7.62 3.15 -0.64
CA ALA A 9 -8.38 3.54 0.54
C ALA A 9 -9.55 4.44 0.13
N LEU A 10 -10.54 4.62 1.03
CA LEU A 10 -11.70 5.47 0.80
C LEU A 10 -12.47 5.11 -0.50
N ASN A 11 -12.47 3.83 -0.88
CA ASN A 11 -13.15 3.36 -2.10
C ASN A 11 -14.50 2.71 -1.81
N HIS A 12 -14.91 2.55 -0.56
CA HIS A 12 -16.24 2.03 -0.20
C HIS A 12 -17.17 3.18 0.22
N ARG A 13 -18.41 3.19 -0.26
CA ARG A 13 -19.38 4.27 0.00
C ARG A 13 -19.63 4.48 1.48
N SER A 14 -19.73 3.42 2.28
CA SER A 14 -19.93 3.56 3.73
C SER A 14 -18.81 4.33 4.44
N GLN A 15 -17.57 4.23 3.96
CA GLN A 15 -16.42 4.96 4.51
C GLN A 15 -16.43 6.41 4.04
N LEU A 16 -16.79 6.67 2.79
CA LEU A 16 -16.98 8.04 2.30
C LEU A 16 -18.11 8.75 3.04
N ASP A 17 -19.20 8.05 3.36
CA ASP A 17 -20.32 8.60 4.10
C ASP A 17 -19.97 8.89 5.56
N ALA A 18 -19.32 7.94 6.25
CA ALA A 18 -18.90 8.10 7.64
C ALA A 18 -17.91 9.27 7.83
N TRP A 19 -17.08 9.56 6.84
CA TRP A 19 -16.06 10.62 6.91
C TRP A 19 -16.46 11.93 6.21
N ARG A 20 -17.67 12.00 5.64
CA ARG A 20 -18.11 13.10 4.79
C ARG A 20 -17.92 14.48 5.45
N GLU A 21 -18.34 14.61 6.70
CA GLU A 21 -18.20 15.87 7.45
C GLU A 21 -16.73 16.21 7.73
N ALA A 22 -15.95 15.22 8.17
CA ALA A 22 -14.54 15.39 8.48
C ALA A 22 -13.74 15.86 7.25
N PHE A 23 -14.05 15.36 6.05
CA PHE A 23 -13.35 15.75 4.82
C PHE A 23 -13.48 17.22 4.45
N SER A 24 -14.53 17.91 4.94
CA SER A 24 -14.70 19.35 4.70
C SER A 24 -13.95 20.21 5.72
N GLN A 25 -13.31 19.60 6.72
CA GLN A 25 -12.59 20.26 7.80
C GLN A 25 -11.08 20.03 7.67
N PRO A 26 -10.23 20.90 8.26
CA PRO A 26 -8.82 20.62 8.40
C PRO A 26 -8.58 19.27 9.12
N PRO A 27 -7.57 18.48 8.71
CA PRO A 27 -6.53 18.80 7.71
C PRO A 27 -6.91 18.48 6.25
N TYR A 28 -8.12 17.96 6.00
CA TYR A 28 -8.52 17.49 4.67
C TYR A 28 -8.95 18.63 3.74
N ASN A 29 -9.76 19.56 4.26
CA ASN A 29 -10.30 20.75 3.59
C ASN A 29 -11.24 20.50 2.40
N ALA A 30 -11.12 19.38 1.70
CA ALA A 30 -12.05 18.93 0.66
C ALA A 30 -12.00 17.41 0.52
N PRO A 31 -13.11 16.76 0.11
CA PRO A 31 -13.15 15.33 -0.23
C PRO A 31 -12.10 14.90 -1.27
N PRO A 32 -11.72 13.61 -1.34
CA PRO A 32 -10.74 13.13 -2.31
C PRO A 32 -11.24 13.33 -3.73
N LYS A 33 -10.41 13.94 -4.59
CA LYS A 33 -10.73 14.15 -6.01
C LYS A 33 -10.32 12.94 -6.84
N THR A 34 -9.18 12.34 -6.50
CA THR A 34 -8.64 11.15 -7.15
C THR A 34 -8.63 9.94 -6.22
N ALA A 35 -8.23 8.78 -6.73
CA ALA A 35 -8.12 7.58 -5.90
C ALA A 35 -7.00 7.75 -4.84
N VAL A 36 -7.28 7.29 -3.62
CA VAL A 36 -6.35 7.41 -2.49
C VAL A 36 -5.56 6.12 -2.35
N TRP A 37 -4.30 6.17 -2.76
CA TRP A 37 -3.48 4.96 -2.89
C TRP A 37 -2.56 4.72 -1.69
N PHE A 38 -2.29 3.44 -1.43
CA PHE A 38 -1.21 3.00 -0.56
C PHE A 38 -0.61 1.69 -1.08
N ILE A 39 0.50 1.27 -0.48
CA ILE A 39 1.25 0.05 -0.83
C ILE A 39 1.29 -0.87 0.39
N LYS A 40 1.09 -2.16 0.18
CA LYS A 40 1.38 -3.22 1.15
C LYS A 40 2.79 -3.75 0.82
N PRO A 41 3.85 -3.31 1.54
CA PRO A 41 5.22 -3.69 1.21
C PRO A 41 5.46 -5.18 1.43
N ARG A 42 6.57 -5.68 0.88
CA ARG A 42 6.89 -7.12 0.84
C ARG A 42 6.82 -7.84 2.18
N ASN A 43 7.14 -7.18 3.31
CA ASN A 43 7.10 -7.81 4.64
C ASN A 43 5.67 -8.10 5.10
N THR A 44 4.66 -7.45 4.52
CA THR A 44 3.26 -7.67 4.85
C THR A 44 2.68 -8.88 4.14
N VAL A 45 3.19 -9.23 2.95
CA VAL A 45 2.55 -10.18 2.04
C VAL A 45 2.81 -11.61 2.48
N ILE A 46 1.75 -12.34 2.81
CA ILE A 46 1.80 -13.76 3.23
C ILE A 46 0.75 -14.57 2.49
N ARG A 47 0.92 -15.89 2.40
CA ARG A 47 0.00 -16.78 1.67
C ARG A 47 -1.07 -17.37 2.57
N HIS A 48 -2.00 -18.10 1.97
CA HIS A 48 -2.94 -18.97 2.70
C HIS A 48 -2.20 -19.87 3.71
N GLY A 49 -2.72 -19.95 4.92
CA GLY A 49 -2.20 -20.78 6.02
C GLY A 49 -1.04 -20.16 6.79
N GLU A 50 -0.35 -19.15 6.25
CA GLU A 50 0.72 -18.45 6.97
C GLU A 50 0.13 -17.57 8.08
N PRO A 51 0.80 -17.43 9.23
CA PRO A 51 0.22 -16.73 10.36
C PRO A 51 0.26 -15.21 10.20
N ILE A 52 -0.79 -14.53 10.68
CA ILE A 52 -0.83 -13.08 10.87
C ILE A 52 -0.23 -12.78 12.26
N PRO A 53 0.95 -12.14 12.36
CA PRO A 53 1.55 -11.77 13.64
C PRO A 53 0.77 -10.64 14.30
N TYR A 54 0.25 -10.88 15.50
CA TYR A 54 -0.53 -9.94 16.28
C TYR A 54 0.39 -9.10 17.19
N PRO A 55 0.51 -7.78 16.97
CA PRO A 55 1.28 -6.91 17.86
C PRO A 55 0.58 -6.72 19.22
N GLN A 56 1.29 -6.99 20.30
CA GLN A 56 0.76 -6.83 21.66
C GLN A 56 0.40 -5.37 21.95
N GLY A 57 -0.74 -5.17 22.63
CA GLY A 57 -1.21 -3.84 23.05
C GLY A 57 -1.96 -3.05 21.96
N GLU A 58 -2.06 -3.58 20.75
CA GLU A 58 -2.75 -2.93 19.64
C GLU A 58 -4.14 -3.53 19.40
N LYS A 59 -5.02 -2.77 18.73
CA LYS A 59 -6.27 -3.29 18.16
C LYS A 59 -6.01 -3.64 16.69
N VAL A 60 -6.19 -4.90 16.30
CA VAL A 60 -5.98 -5.35 14.92
C VAL A 60 -7.32 -5.66 14.26
N LEU A 61 -7.49 -5.25 13.00
CA LEU A 61 -8.71 -5.41 12.23
C LEU A 61 -8.44 -6.26 10.99
N SER A 62 -9.36 -7.19 10.69
CA SER A 62 -9.44 -7.82 9.38
C SER A 62 -9.93 -6.81 8.34
N GLY A 63 -9.37 -6.86 7.15
CA GLY A 63 -9.78 -6.08 5.99
C GLY A 63 -10.05 -6.99 4.80
N ALA A 64 -10.99 -7.93 4.94
CA ALA A 64 -11.30 -8.88 3.88
C ALA A 64 -11.67 -8.13 2.59
N THR A 65 -11.00 -8.47 1.49
CA THR A 65 -11.15 -7.81 0.21
C THR A 65 -10.80 -8.76 -0.93
N VAL A 66 -10.88 -8.25 -2.16
CA VAL A 66 -10.44 -8.92 -3.37
C VAL A 66 -9.38 -8.06 -4.05
N ALA A 67 -8.43 -8.73 -4.69
CA ALA A 67 -7.37 -8.11 -5.47
C ALA A 67 -7.57 -8.44 -6.94
N LEU A 68 -7.47 -7.45 -7.84
CA LEU A 68 -7.20 -7.75 -9.25
C LEU A 68 -5.71 -8.07 -9.40
N ILE A 69 -5.40 -9.00 -10.29
CA ILE A 69 -4.02 -9.42 -10.59
C ILE A 69 -3.69 -9.04 -12.03
N VAL A 70 -2.63 -8.26 -12.22
CA VAL A 70 -2.19 -7.82 -13.54
C VAL A 70 -1.57 -8.99 -14.31
N GLY A 71 -2.03 -9.22 -15.54
CA GLY A 71 -1.57 -10.32 -16.40
C GLY A 71 -0.52 -9.93 -17.44
N LYS A 72 -0.50 -8.65 -17.85
CA LYS A 72 0.47 -8.08 -18.80
C LYS A 72 0.76 -6.63 -18.43
N THR A 73 1.90 -6.11 -18.87
CA THR A 73 2.32 -4.73 -18.54
C THR A 73 1.22 -3.72 -18.89
N ALA A 74 0.74 -2.98 -17.89
CA ALA A 74 -0.31 -1.98 -18.01
C ALA A 74 0.28 -0.59 -17.80
N SER A 75 0.19 0.26 -18.82
CA SER A 75 0.61 1.66 -18.77
C SER A 75 -0.39 2.50 -19.56
N ARG A 76 -0.96 3.52 -18.90
CA ARG A 76 -1.94 4.47 -19.45
C ARG A 76 -3.12 3.78 -20.14
N ILE A 77 -3.64 2.70 -19.56
CA ILE A 77 -4.73 1.95 -20.17
C ILE A 77 -6.06 2.68 -19.94
N ARG A 78 -6.99 2.53 -20.88
CA ARG A 78 -8.37 3.00 -20.71
C ARG A 78 -9.20 1.96 -19.95
N PRO A 79 -10.24 2.35 -19.19
CA PRO A 79 -11.05 1.41 -18.41
C PRO A 79 -11.66 0.28 -19.26
N GLU A 80 -12.07 0.56 -20.51
CA GLU A 80 -12.72 -0.43 -21.39
C GLU A 80 -11.76 -1.54 -21.83
N ALA A 81 -10.45 -1.28 -21.78
CA ALA A 81 -9.42 -2.27 -22.10
C ALA A 81 -8.96 -3.06 -20.86
N ALA A 82 -9.41 -2.71 -19.65
CA ALA A 82 -8.83 -3.24 -18.41
C ALA A 82 -8.91 -4.76 -18.30
N ALA A 83 -10.00 -5.38 -18.78
CA ALA A 83 -10.16 -6.83 -18.76
C ALA A 83 -9.00 -7.57 -19.48
N ASP A 84 -8.48 -7.01 -20.57
CA ASP A 84 -7.37 -7.60 -21.33
C ASP A 84 -6.04 -7.59 -20.56
N TYR A 85 -5.94 -6.79 -19.49
CA TYR A 85 -4.75 -6.64 -18.66
C TYR A 85 -4.89 -7.34 -17.30
N ILE A 86 -6.09 -7.82 -16.93
CA ILE A 86 -6.35 -8.52 -15.68
C ILE A 86 -6.25 -10.03 -15.95
N ALA A 87 -5.31 -10.71 -15.30
CA ALA A 87 -5.18 -12.17 -15.39
C ALA A 87 -6.25 -12.92 -14.59
N GLY A 88 -6.81 -12.26 -13.57
CA GLY A 88 -7.81 -12.81 -12.69
C GLY A 88 -7.85 -12.06 -11.37
N TYR A 89 -8.49 -12.69 -10.38
CA TYR A 89 -8.73 -12.09 -9.07
C TYR A 89 -8.35 -13.06 -7.96
N ALA A 90 -7.90 -12.54 -6.83
CA ALA A 90 -7.58 -13.32 -5.64
C ALA A 90 -8.21 -12.70 -4.41
N LEU A 91 -8.67 -13.52 -3.45
CA LEU A 91 -9.04 -13.02 -2.14
C LEU A 91 -7.80 -12.45 -1.45
N ALA A 92 -7.98 -11.39 -0.66
CA ALA A 92 -6.91 -10.77 0.11
C ALA A 92 -7.45 -10.29 1.46
N ASN A 93 -6.55 -10.08 2.40
CA ASN A 93 -6.87 -9.45 3.68
C ASN A 93 -5.98 -8.22 3.89
N GLU A 94 -6.59 -7.04 3.83
CA GLU A 94 -5.95 -5.78 4.14
C GLU A 94 -5.94 -5.56 5.66
N VAL A 95 -5.18 -6.39 6.38
CA VAL A 95 -5.07 -6.31 7.84
C VAL A 95 -4.48 -4.96 8.21
N SER A 96 -5.07 -4.33 9.23
CA SER A 96 -4.75 -2.96 9.61
C SER A 96 -4.98 -2.74 11.10
N LEU A 97 -4.26 -1.79 11.69
CA LEU A 97 -4.73 -1.08 12.88
C LEU A 97 -5.91 -0.17 12.53
N PRO A 98 -6.61 0.46 13.50
CA PRO A 98 -7.76 1.31 13.22
C PRO A 98 -7.40 2.47 12.28
N GLU A 99 -8.32 2.79 11.37
CA GLU A 99 -8.18 3.89 10.42
C GLU A 99 -8.70 5.19 11.06
N GLU A 100 -7.88 5.80 11.91
CA GLU A 100 -8.24 7.01 12.66
C GLU A 100 -7.90 8.32 11.92
N SER A 101 -7.12 8.23 10.85
CA SER A 101 -6.80 9.36 9.98
C SER A 101 -6.46 8.87 8.57
N PHE A 102 -6.86 9.67 7.58
CA PHE A 102 -6.46 9.49 6.18
C PHE A 102 -5.50 10.60 5.70
N TYR A 103 -4.99 11.45 6.60
CA TYR A 103 -4.19 12.61 6.20
C TYR A 103 -2.75 12.22 5.83
N ARG A 104 -2.03 11.55 6.74
CA ARG A 104 -0.67 11.05 6.52
C ARG A 104 -0.68 9.55 6.17
N PRO A 105 0.33 9.04 5.45
CA PRO A 105 0.43 7.62 5.12
C PRO A 105 0.35 6.74 6.37
N ALA A 106 -0.52 5.73 6.32
CA ALA A 106 -0.83 4.85 7.45
C ALA A 106 0.22 3.74 7.64
N ILE A 107 1.52 4.09 7.69
CA ILE A 107 2.64 3.13 7.67
C ILE A 107 2.58 2.17 8.87
N LYS A 108 2.51 2.71 10.10
CA LYS A 108 2.41 1.90 11.33
C LYS A 108 1.15 1.03 11.38
N ALA A 109 0.08 1.45 10.72
CA ALA A 109 -1.19 0.73 10.72
C ALA A 109 -1.22 -0.42 9.71
N LYS A 110 -0.66 -0.22 8.50
CA LYS A 110 -0.87 -1.12 7.36
C LYS A 110 0.39 -1.85 6.89
N CYS A 111 1.60 -1.44 7.32
CA CYS A 111 2.86 -2.00 6.83
C CYS A 111 3.56 -2.97 7.80
N ARG A 112 2.83 -3.52 8.78
CA ARG A 112 3.38 -4.49 9.74
C ARG A 112 3.55 -5.87 9.10
N ASP A 113 4.48 -6.65 9.64
CA ASP A 113 4.78 -7.99 9.11
C ASP A 113 3.53 -8.85 9.06
N GLY A 114 3.31 -9.56 7.95
CA GLY A 114 2.13 -10.42 7.76
C GLY A 114 0.77 -9.73 7.60
N PHE A 115 0.71 -8.39 7.48
CA PHE A 115 -0.56 -7.66 7.38
C PHE A 115 -1.23 -7.68 5.98
N CYS A 116 -0.79 -8.52 5.06
CA CYS A 116 -1.37 -8.67 3.73
C CYS A 116 -1.46 -10.15 3.29
N PRO A 117 -2.29 -10.98 3.94
CA PRO A 117 -2.68 -12.25 3.36
C PRO A 117 -3.22 -12.09 1.93
N LEU A 118 -2.69 -12.86 0.99
CA LEU A 118 -3.10 -12.87 -0.41
C LEU A 118 -3.26 -14.31 -0.88
N GLY A 119 -4.47 -14.63 -1.34
CA GLY A 119 -4.89 -15.97 -1.72
C GLY A 119 -4.47 -16.38 -3.12
N GLU A 120 -4.99 -17.53 -3.53
CA GLU A 120 -4.84 -18.03 -4.90
C GLU A 120 -5.70 -17.22 -5.87
N MET A 121 -5.16 -17.00 -7.07
CA MET A 121 -5.86 -16.30 -8.14
C MET A 121 -6.77 -17.29 -8.89
N ALA A 122 -7.99 -16.85 -9.21
CA ALA A 122 -8.86 -17.55 -10.15
C ALA A 122 -9.21 -16.64 -11.35
N PRO A 123 -9.41 -17.23 -12.55
CA PRO A 123 -9.67 -16.49 -13.78
C PRO A 123 -11.15 -16.11 -13.90
N LEU A 124 -11.63 -15.21 -13.04
CA LEU A 124 -12.97 -14.62 -13.17
C LEU A 124 -12.96 -13.49 -14.22
N SER A 125 -14.06 -13.30 -14.93
CA SER A 125 -14.24 -12.19 -15.88
C SER A 125 -14.27 -10.83 -15.18
N ASP A 126 -14.91 -10.79 -14.02
CA ASP A 126 -15.13 -9.61 -13.20
C ASP A 126 -15.42 -10.03 -11.76
N VAL A 127 -15.53 -9.04 -10.89
CA VAL A 127 -15.93 -9.20 -9.48
C VAL A 127 -17.04 -8.22 -9.14
N ASP A 128 -17.91 -7.93 -10.10
CA ASP A 128 -19.02 -7.01 -9.92
C ASP A 128 -20.12 -7.68 -9.08
N ASN A 129 -20.72 -6.92 -8.15
CA ASN A 129 -21.74 -7.43 -7.23
C ASN A 129 -21.28 -8.65 -6.39
N LEU A 130 -19.98 -8.80 -6.16
CA LEU A 130 -19.40 -9.90 -5.41
C LEU A 130 -19.56 -9.65 -3.91
N THR A 131 -20.24 -10.55 -3.21
CA THR A 131 -20.26 -10.57 -1.75
C THR A 131 -18.99 -11.25 -1.22
N ILE A 132 -18.29 -10.55 -0.34
CA ILE A 132 -17.08 -11.01 0.36
C ILE A 132 -17.47 -11.25 1.82
N ILE A 133 -17.21 -12.46 2.31
CA ILE A 133 -17.59 -12.91 3.65
C ILE A 133 -16.33 -13.14 4.48
N THR A 134 -16.34 -12.69 5.72
CA THR A 134 -15.32 -12.98 6.74
C THR A 134 -15.91 -13.92 7.79
N GLU A 135 -15.27 -15.06 8.00
CA GLU A 135 -15.52 -15.95 9.12
C GLU A 135 -14.37 -15.88 10.13
N ILE A 136 -14.72 -15.88 11.42
CA ILE A 136 -13.78 -16.06 12.52
C ILE A 136 -14.13 -17.35 13.25
N ASN A 137 -13.17 -18.27 13.33
CA ASN A 137 -13.33 -19.56 14.01
C ASN A 137 -14.55 -20.37 13.49
N GLY A 138 -14.76 -20.33 12.17
CA GLY A 138 -15.84 -21.05 11.48
C GLY A 138 -17.24 -20.45 11.64
N ARG A 139 -17.34 -19.19 12.12
CA ARG A 139 -18.60 -18.45 12.21
C ARG A 139 -18.49 -17.15 11.42
N GLU A 140 -19.51 -16.85 10.63
CA GLU A 140 -19.60 -15.56 9.93
C GLU A 140 -19.54 -14.41 10.94
N ALA A 141 -18.62 -13.48 10.70
CA ALA A 141 -18.39 -12.31 11.53
C ALA A 141 -18.66 -11.00 10.79
N ASP A 142 -18.57 -11.00 9.45
CA ASP A 142 -18.84 -9.85 8.58
C ASP A 142 -19.10 -10.28 7.13
N HIS A 143 -19.80 -9.44 6.38
CA HIS A 143 -19.87 -9.51 4.93
C HIS A 143 -20.08 -8.11 4.32
N TRP A 144 -19.63 -7.92 3.08
CA TRP A 144 -19.87 -6.70 2.30
C TRP A 144 -19.85 -6.99 0.80
N ASN A 145 -20.24 -6.01 -0.04
CA ASN A 145 -20.39 -6.22 -1.48
C ASN A 145 -19.60 -5.21 -2.34
N THR A 146 -18.96 -5.67 -3.41
CA THR A 146 -18.18 -4.81 -4.32
C THR A 146 -19.02 -3.77 -5.08
N ALA A 147 -20.35 -3.94 -5.17
CA ALA A 147 -21.26 -2.94 -5.76
C ALA A 147 -21.30 -1.62 -4.97
N ASP A 148 -20.89 -1.64 -3.70
CA ASP A 148 -20.80 -0.47 -2.84
C ASP A 148 -19.46 0.27 -2.98
N LEU A 149 -18.58 -0.18 -3.87
CA LEU A 149 -17.35 0.54 -4.20
C LEU A 149 -17.65 1.78 -5.06
N GLN A 150 -16.85 2.83 -4.88
CA GLN A 150 -16.88 4.04 -5.68
C GLN A 150 -16.23 3.81 -7.05
N ARG A 151 -15.09 3.10 -7.08
CA ARG A 151 -14.36 2.76 -8.30
C ARG A 151 -14.26 1.25 -8.47
N SER A 152 -14.58 0.76 -9.65
CA SER A 152 -14.44 -0.65 -10.04
C SER A 152 -12.99 -1.04 -10.29
N ALA A 153 -12.72 -2.35 -10.45
CA ALA A 153 -11.40 -2.86 -10.79
C ALA A 153 -10.81 -2.20 -12.05
N ALA A 154 -11.62 -2.05 -13.10
CA ALA A 154 -11.21 -1.41 -14.36
C ALA A 154 -10.85 0.07 -14.18
N GLN A 155 -11.64 0.81 -13.41
CA GLN A 155 -11.38 2.22 -13.11
C GLN A 155 -10.11 2.39 -12.28
N LEU A 156 -9.86 1.50 -11.32
CA LEU A 156 -8.65 1.53 -10.50
C LEU A 156 -7.38 1.21 -11.31
N LEU A 157 -7.42 0.16 -12.14
CA LEU A 157 -6.30 -0.19 -12.99
C LEU A 157 -5.96 0.93 -13.99
N SER A 158 -6.99 1.51 -14.61
CA SER A 158 -6.81 2.67 -15.50
C SER A 158 -6.22 3.88 -14.75
N ALA A 159 -6.79 4.23 -13.59
CA ALA A 159 -6.35 5.39 -12.81
C ALA A 159 -4.91 5.26 -12.28
N LEU A 160 -4.49 4.07 -11.85
CA LEU A 160 -3.12 3.85 -11.38
C LEU A 160 -2.13 3.77 -12.54
N SER A 161 -2.49 3.05 -13.61
CA SER A 161 -1.62 2.90 -14.80
C SER A 161 -1.37 4.21 -15.55
N GLU A 162 -2.18 5.25 -15.34
CA GLU A 162 -1.95 6.59 -15.93
C GLU A 162 -0.56 7.14 -15.58
N PHE A 163 -0.07 6.87 -14.37
CA PHE A 163 1.20 7.42 -13.89
C PHE A 163 2.19 6.40 -13.37
N ALA A 164 1.73 5.21 -12.96
CA ALA A 164 2.57 4.13 -12.47
C ALA A 164 2.32 2.90 -13.33
N THR A 165 3.28 2.50 -14.16
CA THR A 165 3.21 1.26 -14.92
C THR A 165 3.06 0.08 -13.95
N LEU A 166 2.20 -0.89 -14.28
CA LEU A 166 2.07 -2.14 -13.53
C LEU A 166 2.58 -3.30 -14.38
N ASN A 167 3.24 -4.26 -13.73
CA ASN A 167 3.83 -5.43 -14.36
C ASN A 167 3.00 -6.71 -14.08
N PRO A 168 3.15 -7.77 -14.89
CA PRO A 168 2.54 -9.07 -14.60
C PRO A 168 2.81 -9.52 -13.15
N GLY A 169 1.74 -9.84 -12.43
CA GLY A 169 1.80 -10.27 -11.03
C GLY A 169 1.73 -9.14 -9.98
N ASP A 170 1.72 -7.87 -10.40
CA ASP A 170 1.28 -6.77 -9.53
C ASP A 170 -0.21 -6.91 -9.21
N ALA A 171 -0.62 -6.40 -8.05
CA ALA A 171 -1.98 -6.51 -7.57
C ALA A 171 -2.53 -5.14 -7.12
N ILE A 172 -3.85 -4.96 -7.24
CA ILE A 172 -4.56 -3.83 -6.63
C ILE A 172 -5.67 -4.37 -5.74
N LEU A 173 -5.59 -4.11 -4.43
CA LEU A 173 -6.70 -4.38 -3.49
C LEU A 173 -7.83 -3.37 -3.75
N LEU A 174 -9.05 -3.86 -3.96
CA LEU A 174 -10.15 -3.03 -4.49
C LEU A 174 -10.83 -2.13 -3.45
N GLY A 175 -10.48 -2.29 -2.17
CA GLY A 175 -11.00 -1.47 -1.07
C GLY A 175 -11.71 -2.31 -0.01
N THR A 176 -12.18 -1.64 1.03
CA THR A 176 -12.75 -2.24 2.24
C THR A 176 -13.83 -1.32 2.81
N PRO A 177 -14.86 -1.87 3.46
CA PRO A 177 -15.89 -1.07 4.13
C PRO A 177 -15.38 -0.36 5.39
N GLN A 178 -16.14 0.62 5.86
CA GLN A 178 -15.88 1.34 7.11
C GLN A 178 -15.85 0.43 8.34
N ASN A 179 -16.79 -0.52 8.40
CA ASN A 179 -16.88 -1.45 9.50
C ASN A 179 -15.96 -2.63 9.23
N ARG A 180 -15.18 -3.01 10.24
CA ARG A 180 -14.22 -4.12 10.16
C ARG A 180 -14.27 -4.95 11.43
N VAL A 181 -13.98 -6.23 11.29
CA VAL A 181 -13.96 -7.16 12.43
C VAL A 181 -12.61 -7.11 13.13
N ALA A 182 -12.63 -7.04 14.45
CA ALA A 182 -11.41 -7.13 15.26
C ALA A 182 -10.89 -8.57 15.33
N LEU A 183 -9.58 -8.72 15.25
CA LEU A 183 -8.87 -9.99 15.37
C LEU A 183 -8.27 -10.15 16.77
N ARG A 184 -8.00 -11.38 17.18
CA ARG A 184 -7.28 -11.73 18.40
C ARG A 184 -6.32 -12.90 18.17
N PRO A 185 -5.22 -13.01 18.94
CA PRO A 185 -4.40 -14.22 18.94
C PRO A 185 -5.25 -15.47 19.20
N GLY A 186 -5.02 -16.52 18.40
CA GLY A 186 -5.79 -17.77 18.42
C GLY A 186 -6.92 -17.83 17.38
N ASP A 187 -7.31 -16.71 16.77
CA ASP A 187 -8.34 -16.71 15.73
C ASP A 187 -7.86 -17.41 14.45
N ARG A 188 -8.79 -18.12 13.80
CA ARG A 188 -8.68 -18.50 12.38
C ARG A 188 -9.58 -17.58 11.58
N VAL A 189 -8.97 -16.74 10.75
CA VAL A 189 -9.67 -15.77 9.91
C VAL A 189 -9.78 -16.35 8.51
N ARG A 190 -11.00 -16.58 8.06
CA ARG A 190 -11.30 -17.15 6.74
C ARG A 190 -12.10 -16.16 5.91
N ILE A 191 -11.71 -16.00 4.65
CA ILE A 191 -12.37 -15.13 3.68
C ILE A 191 -12.92 -16.00 2.55
N LEU A 192 -14.15 -15.70 2.18
CA LEU A 192 -14.92 -16.44 1.19
C LEU A 192 -15.57 -15.47 0.20
N ALA A 193 -15.58 -15.85 -1.07
CA ALA A 193 -16.42 -15.23 -2.08
C ALA A 193 -16.70 -16.25 -3.20
N LYS A 194 -17.85 -16.13 -3.85
CA LYS A 194 -18.26 -17.06 -4.92
C LYS A 194 -17.23 -17.06 -6.06
N GLY A 195 -16.77 -18.25 -6.45
CA GLY A 195 -15.84 -18.43 -7.57
C GLY A 195 -14.36 -18.29 -7.21
N LEU A 196 -14.02 -17.85 -5.99
CA LEU A 196 -12.64 -17.71 -5.54
C LEU A 196 -12.26 -18.81 -4.52
N PRO A 197 -11.04 -19.37 -4.58
CA PRO A 197 -10.53 -20.25 -3.53
C PRO A 197 -10.49 -19.53 -2.18
N ALA A 198 -10.92 -20.20 -1.11
CA ALA A 198 -10.94 -19.62 0.23
C ALA A 198 -9.53 -19.24 0.71
N LEU A 199 -9.43 -18.08 1.37
CA LEU A 199 -8.21 -17.63 2.02
C LEU A 199 -8.39 -17.77 3.54
N GLU A 200 -7.50 -18.51 4.22
CA GLU A 200 -7.56 -18.68 5.67
C GLU A 200 -6.18 -18.49 6.27
N ASN A 201 -6.10 -17.76 7.38
CA ASN A 201 -4.86 -17.48 8.10
C ASN A 201 -5.10 -17.55 9.62
N PRO A 202 -4.23 -18.23 10.38
CA PRO A 202 -4.26 -18.15 11.83
C PRO A 202 -3.67 -16.81 12.32
N VAL A 203 -4.19 -16.27 13.40
CA VAL A 203 -3.64 -15.10 14.10
C VAL A 203 -2.82 -15.61 15.28
N VAL A 204 -1.54 -15.24 15.34
CA VAL A 204 -0.60 -15.68 16.38
C VAL A 204 -0.01 -14.49 17.10
N ALA A 205 0.38 -14.62 18.36
CA ALA A 205 1.07 -13.52 19.05
C ALA A 205 2.44 -13.26 18.38
N GLU A 206 2.84 -11.99 18.22
CA GLU A 206 4.07 -11.65 17.48
C GLU A 206 5.36 -12.21 18.10
N ASP A 207 5.37 -12.45 19.40
CA ASP A 207 6.50 -13.01 20.16
C ASP A 207 6.69 -14.52 19.92
N GLU A 208 5.61 -15.24 19.58
CA GLU A 208 5.66 -16.62 19.10
C GLU A 208 6.17 -16.69 17.66
N PHE A 209 5.82 -15.69 16.83
CA PHE A 209 6.23 -15.61 15.42
C PHE A 209 7.71 -15.30 15.22
N ALA A 210 8.29 -14.43 16.07
CA ALA A 210 9.67 -13.96 15.94
C ALA A 210 10.74 -15.06 16.07
N ARG A 211 10.39 -16.27 16.52
CA ARG A 211 11.35 -17.35 16.82
C ARG A 211 11.78 -18.20 15.62
N HIS A 212 11.13 -18.10 14.45
CA HIS A 212 11.29 -19.14 13.40
C HIS A 212 11.20 -18.70 11.93
N GLN A 213 11.60 -17.48 11.52
CA GLN A 213 11.56 -17.16 10.07
C GLN A 213 12.86 -16.62 9.48
N THR A 214 13.33 -17.35 8.47
CA THR A 214 14.27 -16.89 7.45
C THR A 214 13.43 -16.40 6.27
N PHE A 215 13.26 -15.08 6.12
CA PHE A 215 12.67 -14.52 4.90
C PHE A 215 13.63 -14.75 3.74
N THR A 216 13.29 -15.65 2.82
CA THR A 216 14.05 -15.84 1.57
C THR A 216 13.25 -15.29 0.39
N TRP A 217 13.87 -14.37 -0.35
CA TRP A 217 13.36 -13.88 -1.62
C TRP A 217 14.44 -13.90 -2.70
N PRO A 218 14.20 -14.49 -3.89
CA PRO A 218 15.19 -14.55 -4.96
C PRO A 218 15.02 -13.41 -5.98
N LEU A 219 16.08 -12.59 -6.12
CA LEU A 219 16.47 -11.69 -7.24
C LEU A 219 15.50 -10.55 -7.65
N SER A 220 15.89 -9.45 -8.31
CA SER A 220 17.11 -8.61 -8.34
C SER A 220 16.58 -7.20 -8.70
N ALA A 221 17.00 -6.16 -7.95
CA ALA A 221 16.32 -4.87 -7.66
C ALA A 221 15.25 -4.94 -6.54
N THR A 222 15.61 -5.44 -5.36
CA THR A 222 14.64 -5.99 -4.39
C THR A 222 14.68 -5.34 -3.00
N GLY A 223 14.16 -4.11 -2.87
CA GLY A 223 13.99 -3.43 -1.58
C GLY A 223 12.68 -2.65 -1.49
N THR A 224 12.12 -2.51 -0.29
CA THR A 224 11.08 -1.50 -0.04
C THR A 224 11.76 -0.14 0.01
N LEU A 225 11.35 0.84 -0.81
CA LEU A 225 11.84 2.20 -0.69
C LEU A 225 10.96 2.99 0.28
N PHE A 226 11.55 3.32 1.43
CA PHE A 226 11.03 4.31 2.35
C PHE A 226 11.61 5.69 2.01
N ALA A 227 10.81 6.73 2.14
CA ALA A 227 11.23 8.12 1.99
C ALA A 227 10.68 8.94 3.16
N LEU A 228 11.38 10.03 3.50
CA LEU A 228 11.06 10.89 4.64
C LEU A 228 10.58 12.27 4.16
N GLY A 229 9.44 12.71 4.66
CA GLY A 229 9.00 14.09 4.48
C GLY A 229 9.48 14.99 5.62
N LEU A 230 9.88 16.22 5.30
CA LEU A 230 10.20 17.29 6.27
C LEU A 230 11.33 16.93 7.26
N ASN A 231 12.38 16.25 6.77
CA ASN A 231 13.49 15.76 7.61
C ASN A 231 14.78 16.61 7.52
N TYR A 232 14.74 17.75 6.83
CA TYR A 232 15.79 18.78 6.88
C TYR A 232 15.33 19.93 7.77
N ALA A 233 16.19 20.39 8.68
CA ALA A 233 15.88 21.49 9.60
C ALA A 233 15.45 22.77 8.87
N ASP A 234 16.12 23.07 7.75
CA ASP A 234 15.85 24.26 6.94
C ASP A 234 14.45 24.18 6.27
N HIS A 235 14.06 23.03 5.74
CA HIS A 235 12.74 22.83 5.10
C HIS A 235 11.57 22.84 6.10
N ALA A 236 11.80 22.45 7.35
CA ALA A 236 10.80 22.56 8.41
C ALA A 236 10.58 24.02 8.85
N SER A 237 11.54 24.92 8.60
CA SER A 237 11.46 26.34 8.96
C SER A 237 10.87 27.22 7.86
N GLU A 238 11.06 26.86 6.58
CA GLU A 238 10.55 27.59 5.40
C GLU A 238 9.04 27.46 5.20
N LEU A 239 8.47 26.31 5.57
CA LEU A 239 7.04 26.10 5.63
C LEU A 239 6.68 26.32 7.10
N ALA A 240 5.85 27.32 7.43
CA ALA A 240 5.46 27.68 8.81
C ALA A 240 4.72 26.55 9.58
N PHE A 241 5.38 25.40 9.76
CA PHE A 241 4.92 24.17 10.36
C PHE A 241 5.81 23.84 11.54
N THR A 242 5.19 23.37 12.61
CA THR A 242 5.93 22.71 13.68
C THR A 242 6.52 21.41 13.13
N PRO A 243 7.83 21.15 13.32
CA PRO A 243 8.44 19.89 12.94
C PRO A 243 7.65 18.70 13.52
N PRO A 244 7.42 17.62 12.75
CA PRO A 244 6.65 16.51 13.25
C PRO A 244 7.39 15.82 14.41
N LYS A 245 6.67 15.45 15.47
CA LYS A 245 7.23 14.78 16.65
C LYS A 245 7.72 13.36 16.36
N GLU A 246 7.22 12.76 15.28
CA GLU A 246 7.63 11.45 14.78
C GLU A 246 7.93 11.57 13.27
N PRO A 247 8.83 10.73 12.71
CA PRO A 247 9.16 10.78 11.29
C PRO A 247 7.94 10.60 10.37
N LEU A 248 7.79 11.49 9.38
CA LEU A 248 6.81 11.32 8.32
C LEU A 248 7.38 10.38 7.25
N VAL A 249 7.00 9.11 7.31
CA VAL A 249 7.44 8.07 6.37
C VAL A 249 6.39 7.84 5.29
N PHE A 250 6.83 7.64 4.04
CA PHE A 250 6.01 7.12 2.94
C PHE A 250 6.77 6.07 2.11
N ILE A 251 6.05 5.29 1.31
CA ILE A 251 6.61 4.22 0.47
C ILE A 251 6.47 4.62 -1.00
N LYS A 252 7.51 4.32 -1.78
CA LYS A 252 7.53 4.55 -3.23
C LYS A 252 7.52 3.22 -3.99
N ALA A 253 6.69 3.14 -5.04
CA ALA A 253 6.59 1.94 -5.88
C ALA A 253 7.80 1.79 -6.81
N PRO A 254 8.28 0.58 -7.12
CA PRO A 254 9.57 0.36 -7.77
C PRO A 254 9.68 0.94 -9.19
N ASN A 255 8.58 1.00 -9.95
CA ASN A 255 8.60 1.56 -11.32
C ASN A 255 8.86 3.08 -11.38
N THR A 256 8.85 3.76 -10.23
CA THR A 256 9.33 5.15 -10.14
C THR A 256 10.83 5.28 -10.36
N PHE A 257 11.62 4.20 -10.20
CA PHE A 257 13.07 4.25 -10.29
C PHE A 257 13.54 4.42 -11.72
N THR A 258 14.62 5.19 -11.87
CA THR A 258 15.39 5.24 -13.10
C THR A 258 16.88 5.36 -12.76
N GLU A 259 17.73 4.99 -13.71
CA GLU A 259 19.17 4.93 -13.49
C GLU A 259 19.85 6.30 -13.71
N HIS A 260 21.16 6.34 -13.44
CA HIS A 260 22.00 7.47 -13.80
C HIS A 260 21.97 7.73 -15.32
N HIS A 261 22.05 9.01 -15.71
CA HIS A 261 22.01 9.47 -17.11
C HIS A 261 20.72 9.11 -17.89
N GLN A 262 19.62 8.88 -17.17
CA GLN A 262 18.29 8.68 -17.76
C GLN A 262 17.45 9.96 -17.71
N THR A 263 16.25 9.89 -18.29
CA THR A 263 15.31 11.01 -18.37
C THR A 263 14.13 10.85 -17.42
N SER A 264 13.72 11.94 -16.75
CA SER A 264 12.47 12.02 -15.99
C SER A 264 11.48 12.94 -16.73
N VAL A 265 10.22 12.51 -16.84
CA VAL A 265 9.20 13.23 -17.60
C VAL A 265 8.53 14.29 -16.73
N ARG A 266 8.61 15.57 -17.14
CA ARG A 266 7.71 16.62 -16.63
C ARG A 266 6.35 16.49 -17.32
N PRO A 267 5.24 16.27 -16.58
CA PRO A 267 3.92 16.20 -17.21
C PRO A 267 3.56 17.51 -17.92
N ASN A 268 2.77 17.42 -19.00
CA ASN A 268 2.24 18.60 -19.66
C ASN A 268 1.36 19.41 -18.70
N ASN A 269 1.38 20.74 -18.88
CA ASN A 269 0.46 21.67 -18.19
C ASN A 269 0.53 21.66 -16.65
N VAL A 270 1.68 21.27 -16.06
CA VAL A 270 1.92 21.45 -14.61
C VAL A 270 2.68 22.73 -14.34
N GLU A 271 2.28 23.43 -13.30
CA GLU A 271 2.93 24.67 -12.84
C GLU A 271 4.28 24.35 -12.20
N TYR A 272 4.35 23.36 -11.30
CA TYR A 272 5.52 23.17 -10.45
C TYR A 272 5.96 21.71 -10.30
N MET A 273 7.12 21.42 -10.91
CA MET A 273 7.93 20.22 -10.69
C MET A 273 9.29 20.65 -10.14
N HIS A 274 9.74 20.02 -9.06
CA HIS A 274 11.03 20.31 -8.44
C HIS A 274 11.79 19.04 -8.07
N TYR A 275 13.12 19.14 -8.02
CA TYR A 275 14.02 18.08 -7.57
C TYR A 275 14.12 18.05 -6.04
N GLU A 276 14.42 16.89 -5.47
CA GLU A 276 14.70 16.71 -4.04
C GLU A 276 15.93 15.81 -3.94
N ALA A 277 17.12 16.40 -3.73
CA ALA A 277 18.36 15.64 -3.62
C ALA A 277 18.43 14.97 -2.23
N GLU A 278 18.53 13.65 -2.18
CA GLU A 278 18.52 12.89 -0.94
C GLU A 278 19.69 11.90 -0.83
N LEU A 279 20.19 11.73 0.40
CA LEU A 279 21.02 10.60 0.78
C LEU A 279 20.12 9.38 0.99
N VAL A 280 20.44 8.27 0.34
CA VAL A 280 19.73 7.00 0.49
C VAL A 280 20.58 6.05 1.33
N VAL A 281 20.00 5.51 2.40
CA VAL A 281 20.61 4.47 3.23
C VAL A 281 20.18 3.09 2.71
N VAL A 282 21.14 2.20 2.45
CA VAL A 282 20.88 0.83 2.01
C VAL A 282 21.06 -0.12 3.20
N ILE A 283 20.03 -0.91 3.50
CA ILE A 283 20.07 -1.89 4.59
C ILE A 283 20.75 -3.18 4.11
N GLY A 284 21.76 -3.64 4.86
CA GLY A 284 22.56 -4.84 4.56
C GLY A 284 22.23 -6.06 5.40
N LYS A 285 21.56 -5.87 6.54
CA LYS A 285 21.16 -6.96 7.44
C LYS A 285 19.69 -6.82 7.82
N THR A 286 18.98 -7.94 7.98
CA THR A 286 17.59 -7.93 8.46
C THR A 286 17.50 -7.29 9.84
N ALA A 287 16.72 -6.23 10.00
CA ALA A 287 16.57 -5.46 11.24
C ALA A 287 15.12 -5.55 11.78
N ARG A 288 14.96 -5.87 13.07
CA ARG A 288 13.68 -5.84 13.78
C ARG A 288 13.94 -5.52 15.26
N LYS A 289 13.23 -4.53 15.82
CA LYS A 289 13.42 -4.06 17.21
C LYS A 289 14.89 -3.72 17.55
N VAL A 290 15.60 -3.12 16.59
CA VAL A 290 17.01 -2.69 16.72
C VAL A 290 17.07 -1.38 17.51
N SER A 291 18.04 -1.27 18.43
CA SER A 291 18.28 -0.04 19.19
C SER A 291 18.98 1.02 18.34
N GLU A 292 18.87 2.29 18.72
CA GLU A 292 19.59 3.39 18.03
C GLU A 292 21.10 3.16 18.04
N ALA A 293 21.66 2.65 19.14
CA ALA A 293 23.09 2.40 19.30
C ALA A 293 23.62 1.32 18.33
N GLU A 294 22.79 0.33 17.98
CA GLU A 294 23.17 -0.78 17.10
C GLU A 294 22.79 -0.54 15.64
N ALA A 295 22.01 0.51 15.35
CA ALA A 295 21.39 0.73 14.04
C ALA A 295 22.40 0.75 12.88
N MET A 296 23.57 1.35 13.10
CA MET A 296 24.61 1.45 12.07
C MET A 296 25.21 0.11 11.67
N GLU A 297 25.09 -0.93 12.49
CA GLU A 297 25.57 -2.28 12.15
C GLU A 297 24.72 -2.96 11.06
N TYR A 298 23.51 -2.45 10.80
CA TYR A 298 22.58 -2.98 9.81
C TYR A 298 22.66 -2.25 8.46
N VAL A 299 23.43 -1.16 8.37
CA VAL A 299 23.63 -0.38 7.15
C VAL A 299 24.69 -1.08 6.27
N ALA A 300 24.34 -1.36 5.01
CA ALA A 300 25.29 -1.81 4.00
C ALA A 300 26.15 -0.66 3.46
N GLY A 301 25.53 0.50 3.27
CA GLY A 301 26.17 1.67 2.69
C GLY A 301 25.15 2.73 2.29
N TYR A 302 25.59 3.64 1.44
CA TYR A 302 24.81 4.80 1.01
C TYR A 302 24.84 4.95 -0.51
N THR A 303 23.77 5.53 -1.06
CA THR A 303 23.73 6.04 -2.43
C THR A 303 22.98 7.38 -2.42
N VAL A 304 22.69 7.93 -3.59
CA VAL A 304 21.96 9.19 -3.75
C VAL A 304 20.73 8.98 -4.63
N CYS A 305 19.68 9.76 -4.38
CA CYS A 305 18.55 9.84 -5.30
C CYS A 305 18.08 11.28 -5.49
N ASN A 306 17.24 11.45 -6.51
CA ASN A 306 16.47 12.67 -6.72
C ASN A 306 14.96 12.33 -6.62
N ASP A 307 14.33 12.68 -5.50
CA ASP A 307 12.91 12.38 -5.22
C ASP A 307 11.95 13.45 -5.78
N TYR A 308 11.88 13.54 -7.11
CA TYR A 308 11.03 14.52 -7.78
C TYR A 308 9.60 14.55 -7.26
N ALA A 309 9.01 15.74 -7.21
CA ALA A 309 7.62 15.94 -6.87
C ALA A 309 6.91 16.84 -7.89
N ILE A 310 5.64 16.53 -8.16
CA ILE A 310 4.72 17.36 -8.93
C ILE A 310 3.70 17.97 -7.95
N ARG A 311 3.86 19.24 -7.58
CA ARG A 311 3.06 19.85 -6.49
C ARG A 311 1.59 19.97 -6.85
N ASP A 312 1.29 20.16 -8.12
CA ASP A 312 -0.06 20.26 -8.68
C ASP A 312 -0.94 19.04 -8.36
N TYR A 313 -0.34 17.87 -8.13
CA TYR A 313 -1.06 16.62 -7.86
C TYR A 313 -1.17 16.27 -6.36
N LEU A 314 -0.72 17.17 -5.48
CA LEU A 314 -0.86 16.98 -4.04
C LEU A 314 -2.33 17.06 -3.63
N GLU A 315 -2.77 16.06 -2.86
CA GLU A 315 -4.03 16.05 -2.14
C GLU A 315 -3.78 15.78 -0.65
N ASN A 316 -4.76 16.07 0.21
CA ASN A 316 -4.66 15.90 1.66
C ASN A 316 -5.04 14.48 2.12
N TYR A 317 -4.77 13.49 1.28
CA TYR A 317 -5.08 12.09 1.53
C TYR A 317 -3.82 11.25 1.33
N TYR A 318 -3.37 10.59 2.40
CA TYR A 318 -2.08 9.90 2.48
C TYR A 318 -0.94 10.73 1.88
N ARG A 319 -0.82 11.97 2.38
CA ARG A 319 0.07 13.01 1.85
C ARG A 319 1.53 12.82 2.31
N PRO A 320 2.52 12.78 1.40
CA PRO A 320 2.41 12.89 -0.06
C PRO A 320 1.96 11.57 -0.72
N ASN A 321 1.04 11.65 -1.68
CA ASN A 321 0.41 10.48 -2.30
C ASN A 321 1.19 9.92 -3.52
N LEU A 322 0.81 8.73 -3.99
CA LEU A 322 1.49 8.03 -5.09
C LEU A 322 1.49 8.79 -6.42
N ARG A 323 0.44 9.57 -6.74
CA ARG A 323 0.38 10.34 -7.99
C ARG A 323 1.46 11.42 -8.03
N VAL A 324 1.95 11.86 -6.86
CA VAL A 324 3.09 12.77 -6.71
C VAL A 324 4.41 11.99 -6.68
N LYS A 325 4.48 10.93 -5.86
CA LYS A 325 5.75 10.31 -5.43
C LYS A 325 6.04 8.92 -6.01
N SER A 326 5.23 8.36 -6.89
CA SER A 326 5.48 7.05 -7.51
C SER A 326 5.17 7.05 -9.00
N ARG A 327 5.50 8.15 -9.68
CA ARG A 327 5.37 8.28 -11.12
C ARG A 327 6.55 7.62 -11.82
N ASP A 328 6.31 6.95 -12.94
CA ASP A 328 7.35 6.24 -13.69
C ASP A 328 8.57 7.13 -13.98
N GLY A 329 9.76 6.65 -13.59
CA GLY A 329 11.04 7.33 -13.85
C GLY A 329 11.26 8.67 -13.13
N LEU A 330 10.45 9.04 -12.14
CA LEU A 330 10.62 10.27 -11.34
C LEU A 330 11.45 10.06 -10.07
N THR A 331 12.25 9.00 -10.01
CA THR A 331 13.21 8.80 -8.92
C THR A 331 14.52 8.25 -9.46
N PRO A 332 15.34 9.09 -10.11
CA PRO A 332 16.71 8.75 -10.41
C PRO A 332 17.43 8.33 -9.13
N ILE A 333 18.11 7.18 -9.15
CA ILE A 333 18.89 6.66 -8.02
C ILE A 333 20.23 6.11 -8.54
N GLY A 334 21.30 6.40 -7.80
CA GLY A 334 22.68 6.05 -8.16
C GLY A 334 23.52 7.24 -8.64
N PRO A 335 24.76 7.01 -9.13
CA PRO A 335 25.40 5.70 -9.30
C PRO A 335 25.71 5.01 -7.96
N TRP A 336 25.95 3.69 -8.03
CA TRP A 336 26.35 2.83 -6.91
C TRP A 336 27.86 2.77 -6.80
#